data_AF-A0A3M1ZYU2-F1
#
_entry.id   AF-A0A3M1ZYU2-F1
#
_cell.length_a   1.000
_cell.length_b   1.000
_cell.length_c   1.000
_cell.angle_alpha   90.00
_cell.angle_beta   90.00
_cell.angle_gamma   90.00
#
_symmetry.space_group_name_H-M   'P 1'
#
loop_
_entity.id
_entity.type
_entity.pdbx_description
1 polymer ?
#
loop_
_entity_poly.entity_id
_entity_poly.type
_entity_poly.pdbx_seq_one_letter_code
_entity_poly.pdbx_strand_id
1 'polypeptide(L)'
;MNCQIFKPGDEKLKHFISIADLTSDELYNLLHLAMKLKAEWREGGNKPLLKGKSLALVFQKPSLRTRVSFEMGMVHLGGYAFYLSPNEIKMGGRESVADVARVLSGYVDGIMARVFDHAHILELAKYSRVPVI
;
A
#
# COMPACT_ATOMS: atom_id res chain seq x y z
N MET A 1 12.30 18.64 19.50
CA MET A 1 11.63 18.77 18.19
C MET A 1 10.56 17.70 18.11
N ASN A 2 9.30 18.12 18.28
CA ASN A 2 8.16 17.21 18.34
C ASN A 2 7.84 16.69 16.94
N CYS A 3 8.13 15.41 16.72
CA CYS A 3 7.61 14.64 15.59
C CYS A 3 6.14 14.34 15.86
N GLN A 4 5.27 15.32 15.57
CA GLN A 4 3.82 15.11 15.52
C GLN A 4 3.43 14.78 14.07
N ILE A 5 3.79 13.58 13.65
CA ILE A 5 3.05 12.93 12.56
C ILE A 5 1.85 12.31 13.26
N PHE A 6 0.63 12.54 12.76
CA PHE A 6 -0.66 12.07 13.30
C PHE A 6 -1.23 12.97 14.41
N LYS A 7 -1.99 13.99 13.99
CA LYS A 7 -2.99 14.64 14.86
C LYS A 7 -4.24 13.75 14.88
N PRO A 8 -4.70 13.27 16.05
CA PRO A 8 -5.96 12.53 16.13
C PRO A 8 -7.09 13.51 15.85
N GLY A 9 -7.90 13.30 14.80
CA GLY A 9 -9.16 14.02 14.66
C GLY A 9 -9.76 14.18 13.26
N ASP A 10 -9.00 14.09 12.17
CA ASP A 10 -9.53 14.35 10.81
C ASP A 10 -8.73 13.59 9.71
N GLU A 11 -8.45 12.30 9.91
CA GLU A 11 -7.72 11.52 8.91
C GLU A 11 -8.64 10.99 7.82
N LYS A 12 -8.78 11.78 6.75
CA LYS A 12 -9.14 11.23 5.44
C LYS A 12 -8.15 10.09 5.14
N LEU A 13 -8.67 8.92 4.81
CA LEU A 13 -7.87 7.77 4.39
C LEU A 13 -6.87 8.19 3.29
N LYS A 14 -5.58 8.16 3.62
CA LYS A 14 -4.54 8.69 2.71
C LYS A 14 -4.10 7.59 1.74
N HIS A 15 -4.67 7.62 0.55
CA HIS A 15 -4.17 6.84 -0.59
C HIS A 15 -2.87 7.46 -1.13
N PHE A 16 -1.99 6.63 -1.70
CA PHE A 16 -0.78 7.07 -2.39
C PHE A 16 -0.93 6.72 -3.87
N ILE A 17 -1.50 7.64 -4.66
CA ILE A 17 -1.80 7.39 -6.08
C ILE A 17 -0.73 7.99 -6.98
N SER A 18 -0.30 9.21 -6.67
CA SER A 18 0.76 9.90 -7.39
C SER A 18 1.74 10.55 -6.42
N ILE A 19 3.01 10.56 -6.79
CA ILE A 19 4.02 11.35 -6.09
C ILE A 19 3.70 12.87 -6.15
N ALA A 20 2.94 13.29 -7.17
CA ALA A 20 2.50 14.68 -7.32
C ALA A 20 1.46 15.08 -6.27
N ASP A 21 0.84 14.12 -5.57
CA ASP A 21 -0.10 14.37 -4.48
C ASP A 21 0.61 14.71 -3.16
N LEU A 22 1.95 14.56 -3.11
CA LEU A 22 2.75 14.90 -1.95
C LEU A 22 3.30 16.32 -2.04
N THR A 23 3.27 17.02 -0.92
CA THR A 23 4.10 18.21 -0.70
C THR A 23 5.58 17.82 -0.64
N SER A 24 6.48 18.79 -0.86
CA SER A 24 7.92 18.55 -0.73
C SER A 24 8.30 18.02 0.65
N ASP A 25 7.71 18.56 1.72
CA ASP A 25 7.98 18.11 3.09
C ASP A 25 7.55 16.66 3.32
N GLU A 26 6.37 16.26 2.82
CA GLU A 26 5.91 14.88 2.92
C GLU A 26 6.82 13.91 2.15
N LEU A 27 7.29 14.31 0.97
CA LEU A 27 8.25 13.53 0.19
C LEU A 27 9.59 13.38 0.93
N TYR A 28 10.14 14.46 1.49
CA TYR A 28 11.37 14.39 2.27
C TYR A 28 11.21 13.51 3.53
N ASN A 29 10.08 13.62 4.22
CA ASN A 29 9.76 12.78 5.36
C ASN A 29 9.67 11.29 4.97
N LEU A 30 9.06 10.97 3.82
CA LEU A 30 9.01 9.61 3.30
C LEU A 30 10.41 9.05 3.00
N LEU A 31 11.28 9.85 2.38
CA LEU A 31 12.66 9.46 2.08
C LEU A 31 13.49 9.26 3.37
N HIS A 32 13.34 10.15 4.35
CA HIS A 32 14.00 10.00 5.66
C HIS A 32 13.51 8.74 6.39
N LEU A 33 12.21 8.45 6.35
CA LEU A 33 11.67 7.22 6.91
C LEU A 33 12.27 5.98 6.22
N ALA A 34 12.37 5.99 4.89
CA ALA A 34 12.99 4.89 4.14
C ALA A 34 14.47 4.69 4.52
N MET A 35 15.24 5.76 4.68
CA MET A 35 16.64 5.70 5.14
C MET A 35 16.76 5.12 6.54
N LYS A 36 15.89 5.56 7.46
CA LYS A 36 15.84 5.06 8.84
C LYS A 36 15.51 3.56 8.88
N LEU A 37 14.44 3.13 8.21
CA LEU A 37 14.05 1.72 8.17
C LEU A 37 15.14 0.84 7.55
N LYS A 38 15.85 1.35 6.54
CA LYS A 38 16.99 0.63 5.94
C LYS A 38 18.17 0.48 6.91
N ALA A 39 18.47 1.51 7.70
CA ALA A 39 19.51 1.44 8.73
C ALA A 39 19.14 0.45 9.84
N GLU A 40 17.93 0.57 10.40
CA GLU A 40 17.40 -0.35 11.41
C GLU A 40 17.43 -1.81 10.94
N TRP A 41 17.02 -2.09 9.69
CA TRP A 41 17.07 -3.44 9.13
C TRP A 41 18.49 -4.02 9.13
N ARG A 42 19.50 -3.20 8.83
CA ARG A 42 20.91 -3.62 8.79
C ARG A 42 21.50 -3.86 10.18
N GLU A 43 20.93 -3.24 11.21
CA GLU A 43 21.40 -3.35 12.61
C GLU A 43 20.83 -4.55 13.36
N GLY A 44 19.99 -5.36 12.72
CA GLY A 44 19.42 -6.58 13.33
C GLY A 44 17.93 -6.79 13.08
N GLY A 45 17.30 -5.91 12.28
CA GLY A 45 15.90 -6.04 11.87
C GLY A 45 15.05 -4.85 12.29
N ASN A 46 13.95 -4.62 11.57
CA ASN A 46 13.02 -3.54 11.91
C ASN A 46 12.14 -3.92 13.11
N LYS A 47 11.65 -2.90 13.81
CA LYS A 47 10.53 -3.07 14.74
C LYS A 47 9.29 -3.54 13.95
N PRO A 48 8.43 -4.39 14.54
CA PRO A 48 7.29 -4.95 13.83
C PRO A 48 6.12 -3.94 13.78
N LEU A 49 6.31 -2.82 13.09
CA LEU A 49 5.36 -1.71 12.99
C LEU A 49 4.02 -2.11 12.35
N LEU A 50 4.04 -3.14 11.51
CA LEU A 50 2.90 -3.68 10.78
C LEU A 50 2.47 -5.05 11.34
N LYS A 51 2.79 -5.35 12.60
CA LYS A 51 2.41 -6.62 13.23
C LYS A 51 0.92 -6.87 13.11
N GLY A 52 0.56 -8.01 12.51
CA GLY A 52 -0.84 -8.42 12.32
C GLY A 52 -1.58 -7.64 11.23
N LYS A 53 -0.87 -6.83 10.43
CA LYS A 53 -1.42 -6.11 9.28
C LYS A 53 -1.24 -6.88 7.99
N SER A 54 -2.21 -6.77 7.10
CA SER A 54 -2.24 -7.48 5.82
C SER A 54 -2.33 -6.53 4.63
N LEU A 55 -1.60 -6.84 3.56
CA LEU A 55 -1.56 -6.08 2.30
C LEU A 55 -1.93 -6.99 1.13
N ALA A 56 -3.00 -6.65 0.41
CA ALA A 56 -3.33 -7.30 -0.85
C ALA A 56 -2.45 -6.71 -1.97
N LEU A 57 -1.73 -7.56 -2.70
CA LEU A 57 -0.93 -7.16 -3.86
C LEU A 57 -1.69 -7.52 -5.15
N VAL A 58 -2.47 -6.58 -5.67
CA VAL A 58 -3.30 -6.70 -6.87
C VAL A 58 -2.49 -6.41 -8.12
N PHE A 59 -2.37 -7.38 -9.03
CA PHE A 59 -1.64 -7.17 -10.28
C PHE A 59 -2.51 -7.46 -11.50
N GLN A 60 -2.65 -6.47 -12.38
CA GLN A 60 -3.06 -6.70 -13.77
C GLN A 60 -1.84 -6.90 -14.70
N LYS A 61 -0.69 -6.30 -14.36
CA LYS A 61 0.59 -6.46 -15.09
C LYS A 61 1.65 -7.09 -14.18
N PRO A 62 2.08 -8.35 -14.40
CA PRO A 62 3.07 -8.99 -13.56
C PRO A 62 4.35 -8.17 -13.37
N SER A 63 4.91 -8.15 -12.16
CA SER A 63 6.22 -7.55 -11.91
C SER A 63 6.93 -8.15 -10.70
N LEU A 64 8.07 -8.78 -10.95
CA LEU A 64 8.87 -9.41 -9.92
C LEU A 64 9.36 -8.39 -8.88
N ARG A 65 9.97 -7.29 -9.33
CA ARG A 65 10.57 -6.29 -8.43
C ARG A 65 9.52 -5.65 -7.52
N THR A 66 8.37 -5.24 -8.09
CA THR A 66 7.28 -4.67 -7.30
C THR A 66 6.74 -5.70 -6.30
N ARG A 67 6.43 -6.93 -6.74
CA ARG A 67 5.90 -7.96 -5.84
C ARG A 67 6.86 -8.24 -4.67
N VAL A 68 8.10 -8.59 -4.99
CA VAL A 68 9.09 -9.01 -3.97
C VAL A 68 9.42 -7.87 -3.02
N SER A 69 9.54 -6.62 -3.50
CA SER A 69 9.85 -5.48 -2.62
C SER A 69 8.72 -5.15 -1.65
N PHE A 70 7.46 -5.15 -2.09
CA PHE A 70 6.32 -4.92 -1.20
C PHE A 70 6.12 -6.07 -0.21
N GLU A 71 6.25 -7.32 -0.68
CA GLU A 71 6.12 -8.51 0.14
C GLU A 71 7.19 -8.52 1.25
N MET A 72 8.47 -8.31 0.89
CA MET A 72 9.54 -8.23 1.88
C MET A 72 9.41 -7.00 2.78
N GLY A 73 8.93 -5.86 2.28
CA GLY A 73 8.66 -4.68 3.10
C GLY A 73 7.63 -4.97 4.21
N MET A 74 6.55 -5.67 3.89
CA MET A 74 5.56 -6.11 4.88
C MET A 74 6.18 -7.10 5.87
N VAL A 75 6.89 -8.12 5.40
CA VAL A 75 7.54 -9.14 6.24
C VAL A 75 8.55 -8.52 7.21
N HIS A 76 9.42 -7.61 6.74
CA HIS A 76 10.41 -6.93 7.58
C HIS A 76 9.76 -6.14 8.72
N LEU A 77 8.57 -5.58 8.47
CA LEU A 77 7.79 -4.82 9.45
C LEU A 77 6.79 -5.69 10.24
N GLY A 78 6.87 -7.02 10.14
CA GLY A 78 6.02 -7.96 10.89
C GLY A 78 4.59 -8.13 10.35
N GLY A 79 4.31 -7.58 9.17
CA GLY A 79 3.05 -7.76 8.47
C GLY A 79 3.07 -8.93 7.48
N TYR A 80 1.95 -9.11 6.80
CA TYR A 80 1.76 -10.15 5.80
C TYR A 80 1.29 -9.53 4.48
N ALA A 81 1.76 -10.07 3.36
CA ALA A 81 1.26 -9.69 2.04
C ALA A 81 0.92 -10.94 1.25
N PHE A 82 -0.11 -10.86 0.42
CA PHE A 82 -0.46 -11.95 -0.49
C PHE A 82 -0.72 -11.41 -1.89
N TYR A 83 -0.30 -12.21 -2.87
CA TYR A 83 -0.37 -11.86 -4.28
C TYR A 83 -1.68 -12.33 -4.88
N LEU A 84 -2.33 -11.44 -5.62
CA LEU A 84 -3.50 -11.73 -6.42
C LEU A 84 -3.16 -11.49 -7.89
N SER A 85 -3.10 -12.59 -8.64
CA SER A 85 -2.66 -12.60 -10.02
C SER A 85 -3.70 -12.00 -10.97
N PRO A 86 -3.28 -11.62 -12.20
CA PRO A 86 -4.20 -11.13 -13.21
C PRO A 86 -5.34 -12.12 -13.53
N ASN A 87 -5.05 -13.42 -13.44
CA ASN A 87 -5.99 -14.49 -13.76
C ASN A 87 -7.05 -14.69 -12.65
N GLU A 88 -6.73 -14.35 -11.41
CA GLU A 88 -7.62 -14.50 -10.26
C GLU A 88 -8.61 -13.34 -10.16
N ILE A 89 -8.14 -12.08 -10.20
CA ILE A 89 -9.02 -10.93 -9.99
C ILE A 89 -9.86 -10.62 -11.24
N LYS A 90 -9.27 -10.70 -12.45
CA LYS A 90 -9.91 -10.24 -13.70
C LYS A 90 -10.65 -8.90 -13.52
N MET A 91 -9.99 -7.95 -12.86
CA MET A 91 -10.54 -6.65 -12.47
C MET A 91 -10.98 -5.84 -13.69
N GLY A 92 -12.22 -5.35 -13.69
CA GLY A 92 -12.82 -4.67 -14.85
C GLY A 92 -13.39 -5.63 -15.91
N GLY A 93 -13.36 -6.93 -15.64
CA GLY A 93 -13.95 -7.99 -16.47
C GLY A 93 -15.12 -8.68 -15.77
N ARG A 94 -14.83 -9.75 -15.01
CA ARG A 94 -15.87 -10.50 -14.26
C ARG A 94 -16.34 -9.78 -13.00
N GLU A 95 -15.43 -9.05 -12.35
CA GLU A 95 -15.74 -8.23 -11.18
C GLU A 95 -15.45 -6.76 -11.50
N SER A 96 -16.35 -5.88 -11.05
CA SER A 96 -16.13 -4.43 -11.17
C SER A 96 -14.99 -4.00 -10.24
N VAL A 97 -14.26 -2.94 -10.59
CA VAL A 97 -13.20 -2.39 -9.73
C VAL A 97 -13.76 -2.01 -8.35
N ALA A 98 -14.99 -1.47 -8.31
CA ALA A 98 -15.69 -1.11 -7.09
C ALA A 98 -15.96 -2.31 -6.18
N ASP A 99 -16.36 -3.45 -6.72
CA ASP A 99 -16.64 -4.65 -5.93
C ASP A 99 -15.35 -5.25 -5.37
N VAL A 100 -14.30 -5.32 -6.19
CA VAL A 100 -12.96 -5.73 -5.74
C VAL A 100 -12.48 -4.84 -4.59
N ALA A 101 -12.62 -3.52 -4.71
CA ALA A 101 -12.24 -2.57 -3.65
C ALA A 101 -12.99 -2.85 -2.33
N ARG A 102 -14.31 -3.04 -2.40
CA ARG A 102 -15.16 -3.27 -1.21
C ARG A 102 -14.85 -4.59 -0.53
N VAL A 103 -14.67 -5.65 -1.32
CA VAL A 103 -14.33 -6.99 -0.82
C VAL A 103 -12.98 -6.93 -0.10
N LEU A 104 -11.92 -6.45 -0.78
CA LEU A 104 -10.59 -6.38 -0.18
C LEU A 104 -10.59 -5.50 1.09
N SER A 105 -11.26 -4.35 1.06
CA SER A 105 -11.38 -3.47 2.23
C SER A 105 -12.07 -4.10 3.44
N GLY A 106 -12.75 -5.24 3.30
CA GLY A 106 -13.33 -5.99 4.41
C GLY A 106 -12.36 -6.96 5.08
N TYR A 107 -11.24 -7.29 4.44
CA TYR A 107 -10.33 -8.35 4.86
C TYR A 107 -8.89 -7.88 5.09
N VAL A 108 -8.44 -6.84 4.38
CA VAL A 108 -7.04 -6.37 4.44
C VAL A 108 -6.91 -4.98 5.03
N ASP A 109 -5.69 -4.63 5.47
CA ASP A 109 -5.36 -3.30 6.02
C ASP A 109 -4.82 -2.32 4.97
N GLY A 110 -4.54 -2.80 3.75
CA GLY A 110 -4.10 -1.98 2.63
C GLY A 110 -4.14 -2.75 1.31
N ILE A 111 -4.15 -2.01 0.21
CA ILE A 111 -4.15 -2.56 -1.15
C ILE A 111 -3.03 -1.90 -1.93
N MET A 112 -2.12 -2.68 -2.51
CA MET A 112 -1.22 -2.21 -3.56
C MET A 112 -1.74 -2.72 -4.89
N ALA A 113 -1.89 -1.85 -5.88
CA ALA A 113 -2.45 -2.23 -7.17
C ALA A 113 -1.60 -1.75 -8.35
N ARG A 114 -1.16 -2.71 -9.16
CA ARG A 114 -0.49 -2.45 -10.45
C ARG A 114 -1.45 -2.71 -11.61
N VAL A 115 -2.06 -1.63 -12.08
CA VAL A 115 -3.15 -1.65 -13.07
C VAL A 115 -2.70 -1.28 -14.49
N PHE A 116 -3.56 -1.54 -15.49
CA PHE A 116 -3.35 -1.08 -16.86
C PHE A 116 -3.62 0.41 -17.03
N ASP A 117 -4.75 0.87 -16.50
CA ASP A 117 -5.30 2.21 -16.66
C ASP A 117 -5.28 2.97 -15.33
N HIS A 118 -4.90 4.24 -15.38
CA HIS A 118 -4.96 5.13 -14.22
C HIS A 118 -6.40 5.30 -13.70
N ALA A 119 -7.41 5.22 -14.57
CA ALA A 119 -8.81 5.25 -14.13
C ALA A 119 -9.14 4.12 -13.14
N HIS A 120 -8.56 2.92 -13.32
CA HIS A 120 -8.79 1.79 -12.41
C HIS A 120 -8.22 2.04 -11.02
N ILE A 121 -7.03 2.65 -10.89
CA ILE A 121 -6.47 2.93 -9.55
C ILE A 121 -7.28 4.02 -8.83
N LEU A 122 -7.76 5.03 -9.56
CA LEU A 122 -8.62 6.08 -9.01
C LEU A 122 -9.97 5.51 -8.54
N GLU A 123 -10.57 4.62 -9.33
CA GLU A 123 -11.81 3.96 -8.95
C GLU A 123 -11.62 3.03 -7.75
N LEU A 124 -10.52 2.27 -7.70
CA LEU A 124 -10.17 1.42 -6.57
C LEU A 124 -10.03 2.25 -5.30
N ALA A 125 -9.31 3.38 -5.36
CA ALA A 125 -9.17 4.31 -4.24
C ALA A 125 -10.51 4.89 -3.80
N LYS A 126 -11.37 5.29 -4.75
CA LYS A 126 -12.70 5.87 -4.47
C LYS A 126 -13.60 4.94 -3.66
N TYR A 127 -13.55 3.62 -3.90
CA TYR A 127 -14.40 2.64 -3.23
C TYR A 127 -13.72 1.87 -2.10
N SER A 128 -12.42 2.10 -1.89
CA SER A 128 -11.65 1.45 -0.83
C SER A 128 -11.86 2.14 0.52
N ARG A 129 -11.96 1.35 1.59
CA ARG A 129 -11.94 1.83 2.98
C ARG A 129 -10.56 1.65 3.63
N VAL A 130 -9.57 1.20 2.87
CA VAL A 130 -8.17 1.04 3.29
C VAL A 130 -7.23 1.76 2.32
N PRO A 131 -5.99 2.10 2.73
CA PRO A 131 -5.06 2.80 1.87
C PRO A 131 -4.82 2.03 0.56
N VAL A 132 -4.78 2.76 -0.54
CA VAL A 132 -4.47 2.23 -1.87
C VAL A 132 -3.15 2.84 -2.31
N ILE A 133 -2.24 1.97 -2.78
CA ILE A 133 -0.89 2.28 -3.25
C ILE A 133 -0.75 1.87 -4.71
#